data_AF-A0A1Y2VV91-F1
#
_entry.id   AF-A0A1Y2VV91-F1
#
_cell.length_a   1.000
_cell.length_b   1.000
_cell.length_c   1.000
_cell.angle_alpha   90.00
_cell.angle_beta   90.00
_cell.angle_gamma   90.00
#
_symmetry.space_group_name_H-M   'P 1'
#
loop_
_entity.id
_entity.type
_entity.pdbx_description
1 polymer ?
#
loop_
_entity_poly.entity_id
_entity_poly.type
_entity_poly.pdbx_seq_one_letter_code
_entity_poly.pdbx_strand_id
1 'polypeptide(L)'
;MAHTPDRGAAKMLAKGQAHYMRHEYDLAEKILPDTMNHCKCGIVVQDQPRVDDVLMAAFTYQGFACTHTRLKNALKKLSSPFRRCDNKVHLEALDALIATYEKQKRLNEALEYAFKMVNLAPREPMVTSFQYRLDRIPC
;
A
#
# COMPACT_ATOMS: atom_id res chain seq x y z
N MET A 1 -18.63 -7.11 0.71
CA MET A 1 -19.37 -6.60 -0.47
C MET A 1 -18.38 -6.52 -1.60
N ALA A 2 -18.53 -7.34 -2.64
CA ALA A 2 -17.62 -7.34 -3.78
C ALA A 2 -17.79 -6.02 -4.55
N HIS A 3 -16.72 -5.23 -4.62
CA HIS A 3 -16.69 -3.99 -5.40
C HIS A 3 -16.78 -4.34 -6.89
N THR A 4 -17.87 -3.95 -7.54
CA THR A 4 -17.92 -3.92 -9.01
C THR A 4 -16.87 -2.93 -9.51
N PRO A 5 -16.00 -3.32 -10.46
CA PRO A 5 -15.02 -2.40 -11.00
C PRO A 5 -15.75 -1.29 -11.74
N ASP A 6 -15.48 -0.04 -11.35
CA ASP A 6 -15.94 1.12 -12.10
C ASP A 6 -15.40 1.01 -13.53
N ARG A 7 -16.30 0.88 -14.51
CA ARG A 7 -15.95 0.75 -15.92
C ARG A 7 -15.14 1.95 -16.41
N GLY A 8 -15.25 3.11 -15.76
CA GLY A 8 -14.41 4.28 -16.01
C GLY A 8 -12.96 4.04 -15.60
N ALA A 9 -12.74 3.64 -14.34
CA ALA A 9 -11.41 3.41 -13.78
C ALA A 9 -10.64 2.30 -14.54
N ALA A 10 -11.30 1.19 -14.89
CA ALA A 10 -10.66 0.12 -15.65
C ALA A 10 -10.19 0.56 -17.05
N LYS A 11 -10.95 1.46 -17.70
CA LYS A 11 -10.55 2.04 -19.00
C LYS A 11 -9.36 3.00 -18.85
N MET A 12 -9.34 3.80 -17.78
CA MET A 12 -8.22 4.71 -17.50
C MET A 12 -6.95 3.93 -17.20
N LEU A 13 -7.03 2.85 -16.42
CA LEU A 13 -5.92 1.92 -16.17
C LEU A 13 -5.35 1.38 -17.48
N ALA A 14 -6.20 0.80 -18.34
CA ALA A 14 -5.77 0.24 -19.61
C ALA A 14 -5.10 1.30 -20.50
N LYS A 15 -5.62 2.55 -20.49
CA LYS A 15 -5.02 3.67 -21.22
C LYS A 15 -3.65 4.04 -20.67
N GLY A 16 -3.51 4.17 -19.34
CA GLY A 16 -2.23 4.46 -18.68
C GLY A 16 -1.18 3.38 -18.95
N GLN A 17 -1.57 2.11 -18.86
CA GLN A 17 -0.71 0.96 -19.21
C GLN A 17 -0.31 0.96 -20.68
N ALA A 18 -1.21 1.33 -21.59
CA ALA A 18 -0.89 1.45 -23.02
C ALA A 18 0.17 2.53 -23.28
N HIS A 19 0.08 3.69 -22.61
CA HIS A 19 1.11 4.73 -22.68
C HIS A 19 2.45 4.23 -22.11
N TYR A 20 2.43 3.52 -20.97
CA TYR A 20 3.63 2.89 -20.40
C TYR A 20 4.30 1.92 -21.39
N MET A 21 3.53 1.04 -22.04
CA MET A 21 4.02 0.08 -23.02
C MET A 21 4.61 0.74 -24.28
N ARG A 22 4.18 1.97 -24.59
CA ARG A 22 4.73 2.78 -25.69
C ARG A 22 5.92 3.64 -25.26
N HIS A 23 6.36 3.53 -24.00
CA HIS A 23 7.39 4.38 -23.38
C HIS A 23 6.99 5.86 -23.29
N GLU A 24 5.69 6.17 -23.38
CA GLU A 24 5.13 7.50 -23.22
C GLU A 24 4.89 7.77 -21.71
N TYR A 25 5.96 7.73 -20.92
CA TYR A 25 5.87 7.74 -19.45
C TYR A 25 5.20 8.99 -18.90
N ASP A 26 5.43 10.17 -19.51
CA ASP A 26 4.82 11.43 -19.09
C ASP A 26 3.30 11.45 -19.29
N LEU A 27 2.79 10.67 -20.25
CA LEU A 27 1.35 10.50 -20.46
C LEU A 27 0.77 9.47 -19.50
N ALA A 28 1.51 8.39 -19.23
CA ALA A 28 1.12 7.39 -18.24
C ALA A 28 0.99 8.02 -16.84
N GLU A 29 1.96 8.85 -16.44
CA GLU A 29 1.97 9.59 -15.18
C GLU A 29 0.76 10.49 -15.01
N LYS A 30 0.23 11.10 -16.09
CA LYS A 30 -0.95 11.96 -15.99
C LYS A 30 -2.25 11.19 -15.77
N ILE A 31 -2.35 9.97 -16.29
CA ILE A 31 -3.62 9.21 -16.34
C ILE A 31 -3.75 8.26 -15.14
N LEU A 32 -2.65 7.67 -14.69
CA LEU A 32 -2.67 6.67 -13.62
C LEU A 32 -3.13 7.23 -12.26
N PRO A 33 -2.77 8.46 -11.84
CA PRO A 33 -3.29 9.08 -10.62
C PRO A 33 -4.81 9.26 -10.61
N ASP A 34 -5.40 9.66 -11.73
CA ASP A 34 -6.85 9.81 -11.84
C ASP A 34 -7.57 8.48 -11.63
N THR A 35 -6.97 7.38 -12.10
CA THR A 35 -7.49 6.03 -11.86
C THR A 35 -7.55 5.71 -10.36
N MET A 36 -6.57 6.17 -9.58
CA MET A 36 -6.53 5.95 -8.13
C MET A 36 -7.60 6.74 -7.37
N ASN A 37 -7.92 7.95 -7.84
CA ASN A 37 -8.95 8.81 -7.25
C ASN A 37 -10.37 8.24 -7.34
N HIS A 38 -10.60 7.26 -8.22
CA HIS A 38 -11.88 6.54 -8.32
C HIS A 38 -12.06 5.47 -7.22
N CYS A 39 -11.00 5.15 -6.47
CA CYS A 39 -11.14 4.31 -5.28
C CYS A 39 -11.65 5.13 -4.10
N LYS A 40 -12.60 4.57 -3.33
CA LYS A 40 -13.01 5.12 -2.02
C LYS A 40 -11.86 5.30 -1.03
N CYS A 41 -10.77 4.60 -1.25
CA CYS A 41 -9.57 4.68 -0.45
C CYS A 41 -8.71 5.92 -0.78
N GLY A 42 -8.85 6.53 -1.97
CA GLY A 42 -7.89 7.47 -2.58
C GLY A 42 -7.30 8.55 -1.67
N ILE A 43 -8.10 9.15 -0.78
CA ILE A 43 -7.63 10.18 0.18
C ILE A 43 -7.12 9.57 1.49
N VAL A 44 -7.77 8.51 1.97
CA VAL A 44 -7.50 7.91 3.29
C VAL A 44 -6.18 7.11 3.30
N VAL A 45 -5.65 6.72 2.15
CA VAL A 45 -4.34 6.04 2.06
C VAL A 45 -3.17 7.01 2.22
N GLN A 46 -3.28 8.19 1.63
CA GLN A 46 -2.15 9.13 1.53
C GLN A 46 -1.75 9.67 2.90
N ASP A 47 -2.71 9.78 3.82
CA ASP A 47 -2.53 10.37 5.15
C ASP A 47 -2.33 9.35 6.28
N GLN A 48 -2.27 8.04 5.97
CA GLN A 48 -2.04 7.05 7.02
C GLN A 48 -0.56 6.96 7.42
N PRO A 49 -0.26 6.90 8.73
CA PRO A 49 1.11 6.71 9.19
C PRO A 49 1.63 5.37 8.68
N ARG A 50 2.89 5.38 8.23
CA ARG A 50 3.51 4.23 7.58
C ARG A 50 3.59 3.06 8.56
N VAL A 51 3.52 1.84 8.02
CA VAL A 51 3.61 0.61 8.82
C VAL A 51 4.88 0.59 9.69
N ASP A 52 6.01 1.02 9.14
CA ASP A 52 7.29 1.09 9.83
C ASP A 52 7.29 2.13 10.96
N ASP A 53 6.70 3.32 10.77
CA ASP A 53 6.59 4.32 11.85
C ASP A 53 5.76 3.78 13.03
N VAL A 54 4.65 3.08 12.73
CA VAL A 54 3.77 2.48 13.73
C VAL A 54 4.49 1.36 14.50
N LEU A 55 5.29 0.55 13.81
CA LEU A 55 6.09 -0.50 14.43
C LEU A 55 7.24 0.09 15.26
N MET A 56 8.01 1.02 14.69
CA MET A 56 9.13 1.66 15.38
C MET A 56 8.66 2.38 16.64
N ALA A 57 7.54 3.09 16.60
CA ALA A 57 6.94 3.70 17.79
C ALA A 57 6.55 2.67 18.88
N ALA A 58 6.23 1.43 18.49
CA ALA A 58 6.00 0.34 19.45
C ALA A 58 7.31 -0.22 20.05
N PHE A 59 8.45 -0.05 19.37
CA PHE A 59 9.77 -0.53 19.78
C PHE A 59 10.62 0.51 20.54
N THR A 60 10.55 1.81 20.20
CA THR A 60 11.56 2.82 20.62
C THR A 60 11.17 3.66 21.83
N TYR A 61 9.97 3.52 22.38
CA TYR A 61 9.54 4.38 23.48
C TYR A 61 10.20 4.00 24.82
N GLN A 62 11.26 4.73 25.18
CA GLN A 62 11.92 4.82 26.49
C GLN A 62 12.33 3.48 27.13
N GLY A 63 13.48 2.95 26.70
CA GLY A 63 14.43 2.26 27.60
C GLY A 63 14.03 0.95 28.26
N PHE A 64 12.84 0.39 28.04
CA PHE A 64 12.45 -0.85 28.71
C PHE A 64 11.43 -1.65 27.90
N ALA A 65 11.81 -2.88 27.55
CA ALA A 65 11.02 -4.02 27.09
C ALA A 65 9.84 -3.74 26.14
N CYS A 66 9.90 -4.33 24.94
CA CYS A 66 8.71 -4.58 24.12
C CYS A 66 7.58 -5.16 24.99
N THR A 67 6.54 -4.39 25.28
CA THR A 67 5.35 -4.97 25.88
C THR A 67 4.57 -5.64 24.76
N HIS A 68 4.44 -6.96 24.83
CA HIS A 68 3.70 -7.79 23.87
C HIS A 68 2.31 -7.19 23.54
N THR A 69 1.68 -6.50 24.49
CA THR A 69 0.44 -5.74 24.33
C THR A 69 0.53 -4.55 23.37
N ARG A 70 1.63 -3.76 23.39
CA ARG A 70 1.83 -2.63 22.46
C ARG A 70 2.05 -3.11 21.04
N LEU A 71 2.89 -4.13 20.85
CA LEU A 71 3.09 -4.75 19.54
C LEU A 71 1.77 -5.35 19.03
N LYS A 72 1.02 -6.07 19.88
CA LYS A 72 -0.32 -6.58 19.52
C LYS A 72 -1.30 -5.46 19.14
N ASN A 73 -1.28 -4.32 19.83
CA ASN A 73 -2.15 -3.18 19.51
C ASN A 73 -1.73 -2.48 18.21
N ALA A 74 -0.42 -2.34 17.96
CA ALA A 74 0.11 -1.84 16.70
C ALA A 74 -0.29 -2.76 15.54
N LEU A 75 -0.08 -4.08 15.69
CA LEU A 75 -0.47 -5.08 14.71
C LEU A 75 -1.98 -5.07 14.45
N LYS A 76 -2.83 -4.94 15.48
CA LYS A 76 -4.29 -4.79 15.32
C LYS A 76 -4.68 -3.54 14.53
N LYS A 77 -4.00 -2.41 14.75
CA LYS A 77 -4.21 -1.18 13.99
C LYS A 77 -3.79 -1.34 12.52
N LEU A 78 -2.71 -2.08 12.28
CA LEU A 78 -2.18 -2.37 10.94
C LEU A 78 -3.03 -3.42 10.19
N SER A 79 -3.60 -4.39 10.89
CA SER A 79 -4.50 -5.42 10.34
C SER A 79 -5.94 -4.93 10.18
N SER A 80 -6.21 -3.66 10.47
CA SER A 80 -7.54 -3.08 10.38
C SER A 80 -8.04 -3.13 8.93
N PRO A 81 -9.29 -3.58 8.68
CA PRO A 81 -9.85 -3.65 7.32
C PRO A 81 -9.92 -2.26 6.66
N PHE A 82 -9.91 -1.18 7.44
CA PHE A 82 -9.87 0.20 6.95
C PHE A 82 -8.55 0.60 6.28
N ARG A 83 -7.47 -0.18 6.47
CA ARG A 83 -6.20 0.01 5.75
C ARG A 83 -6.16 -0.74 4.43
N ARG A 84 -7.05 -1.73 4.23
CA ARG A 84 -7.01 -2.61 3.07
C ARG A 84 -7.81 -2.05 1.91
N CYS A 85 -7.21 -2.08 0.72
CA CYS A 85 -7.95 -1.85 -0.52
C CYS A 85 -8.12 -3.16 -1.28
N ASP A 86 -9.37 -3.60 -1.43
CA ASP A 86 -9.71 -4.79 -2.22
C ASP A 86 -9.94 -4.48 -3.71
N ASN A 87 -9.82 -3.21 -4.13
CA ASN A 87 -10.01 -2.81 -5.52
C ASN A 87 -8.76 -3.11 -6.33
N LYS A 88 -8.79 -4.20 -7.11
CA LYS A 88 -7.68 -4.61 -7.99
C LYS A 88 -7.24 -3.51 -8.96
N VAL A 89 -8.19 -2.77 -9.54
CA VAL A 89 -7.87 -1.68 -10.49
C VAL A 89 -7.03 -0.60 -9.82
N HIS A 90 -7.28 -0.32 -8.54
CA HIS A 90 -6.51 0.65 -7.79
C HIS A 90 -5.08 0.15 -7.52
N LEU A 91 -4.94 -1.10 -7.08
CA LEU A 91 -3.62 -1.70 -6.83
C LEU A 91 -2.79 -1.79 -8.11
N GLU A 92 -3.41 -2.17 -9.23
CA GLU A 92 -2.77 -2.26 -10.55
C GLU A 92 -2.39 -0.87 -11.09
N ALA A 93 -3.21 0.16 -10.88
CA ALA A 93 -2.86 1.53 -11.25
C ALA A 93 -1.66 2.06 -10.46
N LEU A 94 -1.61 1.71 -9.17
CA LEU A 94 -0.53 2.13 -8.28
C LEU A 94 0.79 1.41 -8.63
N ASP A 95 0.74 0.11 -8.93
CA ASP A 95 1.89 -0.66 -9.45
C ASP A 95 2.41 -0.10 -10.78
N ALA A 96 1.51 0.19 -11.73
CA ALA A 96 1.87 0.80 -13.00
C ALA A 96 2.49 2.20 -12.84
N LEU A 97 2.04 2.98 -11.86
CA LEU A 97 2.58 4.30 -11.58
C LEU A 97 4.00 4.21 -10.98
N ILE A 98 4.23 3.28 -10.05
CA ILE A 98 5.57 3.00 -9.50
C ILE A 98 6.52 2.66 -10.65
N ALA A 99 6.14 1.72 -11.52
CA ALA A 99 6.95 1.33 -12.68
C ALA A 99 7.22 2.52 -13.61
N THR A 100 6.24 3.42 -13.81
CA THR A 100 6.41 4.63 -14.61
C THR A 100 7.47 5.55 -14.02
N TYR A 101 7.44 5.81 -12.72
CA TYR A 101 8.46 6.62 -12.04
C TYR A 101 9.84 5.98 -12.05
N GLU A 102 9.94 4.65 -11.90
CA GLU A 102 11.20 3.93 -12.04
C GLU A 102 11.83 4.15 -13.42
N LYS A 103 11.03 4.10 -14.49
CA LYS A 103 11.51 4.33 -15.87
C LYS A 103 11.93 5.78 -16.11
N GLN A 104 11.27 6.74 -15.45
CA GLN A 104 11.68 8.15 -15.45
C GLN A 104 12.89 8.42 -14.53
N LYS A 105 13.42 7.42 -13.80
CA LYS A 105 14.49 7.55 -12.79
C LYS A 105 14.11 8.42 -11.58
N ARG A 106 12.81 8.58 -11.33
CA ARG A 106 12.24 9.33 -10.21
C ARG A 106 12.04 8.40 -9.02
N LEU A 107 13.16 7.95 -8.46
CA LEU A 107 13.19 6.86 -7.48
C LEU A 107 12.55 7.24 -6.15
N ASN A 108 12.60 8.52 -5.75
CA ASN A 108 12.00 8.98 -4.51
C ASN A 108 10.48 8.86 -4.56
N GLU A 109 9.88 9.29 -5.67
CA GLU A 109 8.45 9.17 -5.91
C GLU A 109 8.03 7.71 -6.05
N ALA A 110 8.78 6.90 -6.82
CA ALA A 110 8.54 5.46 -6.92
C ALA A 110 8.51 4.80 -5.54
N LEU A 111 9.47 5.13 -4.68
CA LEU A 111 9.58 4.61 -3.32
C LEU A 111 8.41 5.06 -2.42
N GLU A 112 8.03 6.33 -2.49
CA GLU A 112 6.88 6.86 -1.74
C GLU A 112 5.58 6.12 -2.10
N TYR A 113 5.33 5.91 -3.39
CA TYR A 113 4.17 5.14 -3.84
C TYR A 113 4.28 3.65 -3.51
N ALA A 114 5.47 3.04 -3.55
CA ALA A 114 5.69 1.68 -3.10
C ALA A 114 5.33 1.50 -1.61
N PHE A 115 5.66 2.47 -0.75
CA PHE A 115 5.22 2.45 0.65
C PHE A 115 3.70 2.57 0.79
N LYS A 116 3.05 3.41 -0.02
CA LYS A 116 1.58 3.48 -0.07
C LYS A 116 0.97 2.13 -0.48
N MET A 117 1.58 1.41 -1.42
CA MET A 117 1.16 0.06 -1.81
C MET A 117 1.22 -0.94 -0.65
N VAL A 118 2.32 -0.94 0.10
CA VAL A 118 2.50 -1.83 1.28
C VAL A 118 1.49 -1.50 2.38
N ASN A 119 1.18 -0.22 2.59
CA ASN A 119 0.15 0.20 3.53
C ASN A 119 -1.27 -0.27 3.11
N LEU A 120 -1.55 -0.32 1.81
CA LEU A 120 -2.85 -0.66 1.23
C LEU A 120 -3.17 -2.14 1.14
N ALA A 121 -2.15 -2.94 0.86
CA ALA A 121 -2.29 -4.37 0.70
C ALA A 121 -1.15 -5.06 1.46
N PRO A 122 -1.08 -4.91 2.80
CA PRO A 122 -0.09 -5.62 3.59
C PRO A 122 -0.34 -7.12 3.38
N ARG A 123 0.59 -7.79 2.70
CA ARG A 123 0.51 -9.23 2.44
C ARG A 123 0.38 -9.94 3.78
N GLU A 124 -0.72 -10.67 3.96
CA GLU A 124 -0.80 -11.53 5.11
C GLU A 124 0.26 -12.62 4.99
N PRO A 125 1.06 -12.82 6.05
CA PRO A 125 1.89 -14.00 6.15
C PRO A 125 0.96 -15.21 6.21
N MET A 126 1.25 -16.26 5.43
CA MET A 126 0.42 -17.45 5.37
C MET A 126 0.15 -17.98 6.79
N VAL A 127 -1.13 -18.19 7.09
CA VAL A 127 -1.74 -18.41 8.42
C VAL A 127 -1.02 -19.48 9.24
N THR A 128 -0.34 -20.42 8.60
CA THR A 128 0.43 -21.49 9.25
C THR A 128 1.64 -20.99 10.06
N SER A 129 2.10 -19.75 9.83
CA SER A 129 3.36 -19.25 10.39
C SER A 129 3.23 -18.18 11.47
N PHE A 130 2.07 -17.52 11.62
CA PHE A 130 1.96 -16.31 12.45
C PHE A 130 1.51 -16.56 13.89
N GLN A 131 0.57 -17.48 14.11
CA GLN A 131 0.08 -17.81 15.46
C GLN A 131 1.21 -18.37 16.34
N TYR A 132 2.13 -19.14 15.76
CA TYR A 132 3.24 -19.79 16.49
C TYR A 132 4.44 -18.87 16.75
N ARG A 133 4.59 -17.75 16.03
CA ARG A 133 5.79 -16.91 16.12
C ARG A 133 5.64 -15.72 17.06
N LEU A 134 4.44 -15.15 17.19
CA LEU A 134 4.22 -14.00 18.09
C LEU A 134 4.47 -14.35 19.56
N ASP A 135 4.11 -15.57 19.98
CA ASP A 135 4.35 -16.05 21.35
C ASP A 135 5.82 -16.42 21.62
N ARG A 136 6.68 -16.39 20.58
CA ARG A 136 8.10 -16.76 20.65
C ARG A 136 9.06 -15.61 20.37
N ILE A 137 8.58 -14.37 20.16
CA ILE A 137 9.47 -13.21 20.07
C ILE A 137 9.93 -12.90 21.49
N PRO A 138 11.18 -13.23 21.88
CA PRO A 138 11.69 -12.78 23.16
C PRO A 138 11.85 -11.26 23.06
N CYS A 139 11.34 -10.56 24.05
CA CYS A 139 11.64 -9.16 24.26
C CYS A 139 13.00 -9.03 24.93
#